data_AF-A0A432ERB2-F1
#
_entry.id   AF-A0A432ERB2-F1
#
_cell.length_a   1.000
_cell.length_b   1.000
_cell.length_c   1.000
_cell.angle_alpha   90.00
_cell.angle_beta   90.00
_cell.angle_gamma   90.00
#
_symmetry.space_group_name_H-M   'P 1'
#
loop_
_entity.id
_entity.type
_entity.pdbx_description
1 polymer ?
#
loop_
_entity_poly.entity_id
_entity_poly.type
_entity_poly.pdbx_seq_one_letter_code
_entity_poly.pdbx_strand_id
1 'polypeptide(L)' 'MGAGTDVAKEASDMIILDNNFKIIVRAVEQGRVIFDNLRKVVTYLLADSFTEIILIGGAIIVGLPLPVLAGQI' A
#
# COMPACT_ATOMS: atom_id res chain seq x y z
N MET A 1 3.05 -23.37 13.70
CA MET A 1 3.93 -23.25 14.89
C MET A 1 5.30 -23.79 14.55
N GLY A 2 6.36 -23.25 15.14
CA GLY A 2 7.75 -23.65 14.88
C GLY A 2 8.00 -25.12 15.22
N ALA A 3 7.31 -25.63 16.25
CA ALA A 3 7.30 -27.05 16.62
C ALA A 3 6.25 -27.90 15.87
N GLY A 4 5.51 -27.33 14.92
CA GLY A 4 4.52 -28.07 14.13
C GLY A 4 5.15 -29.03 13.12
N THR A 5 4.34 -29.94 12.59
CA THR A 5 4.77 -30.84 11.50
C THR A 5 5.12 -30.03 10.25
N ASP A 6 6.02 -30.55 9.42
CA ASP A 6 6.44 -29.84 8.20
C ASP A 6 5.28 -29.65 7.22
N VAL A 7 4.38 -30.63 7.12
CA VAL A 7 3.11 -30.52 6.38
C VAL A 7 2.26 -29.34 6.88
N ALA A 8 2.18 -29.14 8.20
CA ALA A 8 1.41 -28.02 8.77
C ALA A 8 2.09 -26.65 8.56
N LYS A 9 3.42 -26.62 8.43
CA LYS A 9 4.17 -25.40 8.12
C LYS A 9 4.01 -25.02 6.65
N GLU A 10 4.15 -25.98 5.73
CA GLU A 10 4.00 -25.75 4.29
C GLU A 10 2.57 -25.35 3.89
N ALA A 11 1.56 -25.86 4.59
CA ALA A 11 0.16 -25.49 4.35
C ALA A 11 -0.25 -24.12 4.93
N SER A 12 0.65 -23.42 5.63
CA SER A 12 0.32 -22.19 6.37
C SER A 12 0.93 -20.93 5.75
N ASP A 13 0.16 -19.84 5.66
CA ASP A 13 0.65 -18.53 5.20
C ASP A 13 1.52 -17.81 6.25
N MET A 14 1.48 -18.25 7.51
CA MET A 14 2.23 -17.67 8.62
C MET A 14 2.66 -18.74 9.62
N ILE A 15 3.96 -18.77 9.94
CA ILE A 15 4.55 -19.70 10.91
C ILE A 15 5.00 -18.94 12.16
N ILE A 16 4.44 -19.30 13.32
CA ILE A 16 4.84 -18.77 14.64
C ILE A 16 6.10 -19.49 15.11
N LEU A 17 7.27 -18.88 14.97
CA LEU A 17 8.56 -19.52 15.25
C LEU A 17 8.80 -19.85 16.73
N ASP A 18 8.42 -18.93 17.64
CA ASP A 18 8.67 -19.04 19.08
C ASP A 18 7.56 -19.80 19.84
N ASN A 19 6.58 -20.36 19.11
CA ASN A 19 5.38 -21.02 19.65
C ASN A 19 4.58 -20.16 20.65
N ASN A 20 4.73 -18.83 20.61
CA ASN A 20 4.03 -17.91 21.50
C ASN A 20 2.83 -17.27 20.79
N PHE A 21 1.62 -17.58 21.26
CA PHE A 21 0.39 -17.00 20.71
C PHE A 21 0.32 -15.47 20.82
N LYS A 22 1.09 -14.84 21.73
CA LYS A 22 1.19 -13.37 21.82
C LYS A 22 1.70 -12.73 20.51
N ILE A 23 2.45 -13.48 19.69
CA ILE A 23 2.92 -12.98 18.39
C ILE A 23 1.76 -12.73 17.42
N ILE A 24 0.67 -13.50 17.50
CA ILE A 24 -0.48 -13.31 16.61
C ILE A 24 -1.12 -11.96 16.86
N VAL A 25 -1.31 -11.58 18.12
CA VAL A 25 -1.88 -10.27 18.50
C VAL A 25 -1.01 -9.14 17.94
N ARG A 26 0.31 -9.22 18.14
CA ARG A 26 1.26 -8.25 17.58
C ARG A 26 1.24 -8.21 16.05
N ALA A 27 1.16 -9.36 15.39
CA ALA A 27 1.09 -9.44 13.93
C ALA A 27 -0.19 -8.78 13.39
N VAL A 28 -1.34 -8.96 14.06
CA VAL A 28 -2.59 -8.28 13.71
C VAL A 28 -2.48 -6.76 13.91
N GLU A 29 -1.88 -6.31 15.00
CA GLU A 29 -1.63 -4.88 15.25
C GLU A 29 -0.76 -4.26 14.14
N GLN A 30 0.34 -4.93 13.77
CA GLN A 30 1.20 -4.47 12.66
C GLN A 30 0.47 -4.49 11.32
N GLY A 31 -0.34 -5.52 11.05
CA GLY A 31 -1.15 -5.61 9.84
C GLY A 31 -2.12 -4.43 9.70
N ARG A 32 -2.74 -4.00 10.80
CA ARG A 32 -3.62 -2.81 10.82
C ARG A 32 -2.85 -1.53 10.48
N VAL A 33 -1.66 -1.35 11.05
CA VAL A 33 -0.79 -0.19 10.77
C VAL A 33 -0.39 -0.16 9.28
N ILE A 34 -0.02 -1.31 8.72
CA ILE A 34 0.33 -1.42 7.29
C ILE A 34 -0.89 -1.06 6.43
N PHE A 35 -2.07 -1.57 6.75
CA PHE A 35 -3.29 -1.28 6.00
C PHE A 35 -3.67 0.19 6.04
N ASP A 36 -3.56 0.84 7.21
CA ASP A 36 -3.82 2.28 7.34
C ASP A 36 -2.83 3.11 6.50
N ASN A 37 -1.57 2.69 6.43
CA ASN A 37 -0.58 3.35 5.58
C ASN A 37 -0.84 3.12 4.09
N LEU A 38 -1.24 1.91 3.69
CA LEU A 38 -1.64 1.62 2.31
C LEU A 38 -2.82 2.48 1.88
N ARG A 39 -3.83 2.64 2.75
CA ARG A 39 -4.96 3.54 2.48
C ARG A 39 -4.49 4.96 2.20
N LYS A 40 -3.58 5.50 3.01
CA LYS A 40 -3.01 6.85 2.79
C LYS A 40 -2.27 6.94 1.46
N VAL A 41 -1.43 5.97 1.13
CA VAL A 41 -0.68 5.96 -0.14
C VAL A 41 -1.62 5.90 -1.34
N VAL A 42 -2.64 5.03 -1.30
CA VAL A 42 -3.63 4.95 -2.38
C VAL A 42 -4.39 6.27 -2.53
N THR A 43 -4.83 6.89 -1.43
CA THR A 43 -5.50 8.19 -1.48
C THR A 43 -4.58 9.27 -2.02
N TYR A 44 -3.31 9.28 -1.61
CA TYR A 44 -2.31 10.24 -2.09
C TYR A 44 -2.11 10.11 -3.61
N LEU A 45 -1.87 8.91 -4.12
CA LEU A 45 -1.66 8.66 -5.55
C LEU A 45 -2.89 9.03 -6.38
N LEU A 46 -4.10 8.70 -5.91
CA LEU A 46 -5.33 9.06 -6.61
C LEU A 46 -5.55 10.58 -6.63
N ALA A 47 -5.27 11.27 -5.52
CA ALA A 47 -5.39 12.72 -5.45
C ALA A 47 -4.38 13.42 -6.37
N ASP A 48 -3.16 12.89 -6.45
CA ASP A 48 -2.10 13.37 -7.31
C ASP A 48 -2.47 13.23 -8.79
N SER A 49 -2.82 12.00 -9.24
CA SER A 49 -3.26 11.77 -10.62
C SER A 49 -4.49 12.62 -10.99
N PHE A 50 -5.43 12.83 -10.07
CA PHE A 50 -6.59 13.69 -10.31
C PHE A 50 -6.18 15.16 -10.47
N THR A 51 -5.25 15.63 -9.65
CA THR A 51 -4.72 17.00 -9.71
C THR A 51 -4.00 17.25 -11.03
N GLU A 52 -3.20 16.29 -11.50
CA GLU A 52 -2.51 16.38 -12.79
C GLU A 52 -3.49 16.46 -13.97
N ILE A 53 -4.54 15.64 -13.97
CA ILE A 53 -5.57 15.67 -15.00
C ILE A 53 -6.22 17.06 -15.08
N ILE A 54 -6.59 17.64 -13.93
CA ILE A 54 -7.17 18.98 -13.88
C ILE A 54 -6.17 20.04 -14.34
N LEU A 55 -4.94 19.98 -13.87
CA LEU A 55 -3.90 20.95 -14.17
C LEU A 55 -3.57 20.98 -15.67
N ILE A 56 -3.31 19.82 -16.26
CA ILE A 56 -2.99 19.67 -17.68
C ILE A 56 -4.23 19.96 -18.53
N GLY A 57 -5.38 19.35 -18.20
CA GLY A 57 -6.63 19.56 -18.93
C GLY A 57 -7.08 21.02 -18.92
N GLY A 58 -6.96 21.70 -17.77
CA GLY A 58 -7.25 23.12 -17.63
C GLY A 58 -6.31 24.01 -18.45
N ALA A 59 -5.01 23.71 -18.45
CA ALA A 59 -4.04 24.43 -19.28
C ALA A 59 -4.38 24.33 -20.77
N ILE A 60 -4.76 23.14 -21.24
CA ILE A 60 -5.19 22.91 -22.63
C ILE A 60 -6.46 23.72 -22.96
N ILE A 61 -7.48 23.69 -22.08
CA ILE A 61 -8.75 24.40 -22.30
C ILE A 61 -8.54 25.92 -22.40
N VAL A 62 -7.66 26.48 -21.58
CA VAL A 62 -7.39 27.93 -21.53
C VAL A 62 -6.34 28.35 -22.59
N GLY A 63 -5.70 27.40 -23.27
CA GLY A 63 -4.65 27.67 -24.26
C GLY A 63 -3.32 28.10 -23.65
N LEU A 64 -3.06 27.72 -22.40
CA LEU A 64 -1.79 27.97 -21.71
C LEU A 64 -0.76 26.89 -22.06
N PRO A 65 0.55 27.19 -21.94
CA PRO A 65 1.58 26.17 -22.08
C PRO A 65 1.43 25.09 -21.00
N LEU A 66 1.80 23.85 -21.35
CA LEU A 66 1.75 22.73 -20.42
C LEU A 66 2.66 22.99 -19.21
N PRO A 67 2.12 22.93 -17.98
CA PRO A 67 2.91 23.21 -16.77
C PRO A 67 3.90 22.09 -16.44
N VAL A 68 3.60 20.86 -16.84
CA VAL A 68 4.48 19.68 -16.72
C VAL A 68 4.42 18.86 -18.01
N LEU A 69 5.55 18.27 -18.39
CA LEU A 69 5.69 17.38 -19.54
C LEU A 69 5.45 15.92 -19.12
N ALA A 70 5.04 15.07 -20.06
CA ALA A 70 4.79 13.64 -19.79
C ALA A 70 6.01 12.86 -19.26
N GLY A 71 7.23 13.33 -19.50
CA GLY A 71 8.45 12.72 -18.94
C GLY A 71 8.84 13.23 -17.55
N GLN A 72 8.09 14.19 -16.99
CA GLN A 72 8.30 14.75 -15.65
C GLN A 72 7.29 14.21 -14.63
N ILE A 73 6.38 13.35 -15.10
CA ILE A 73 5.36 12.61 -14.36
C ILE A 73 5.84 11.15 -14.28
#